data_AF-A0A848E8R6-F1
#
_entry.id   AF-A0A848E8R6-F1
#
_cell.length_a   1.000
_cell.length_b   1.000
_cell.length_c   1.000
_cell.angle_alpha   90.00
_cell.angle_beta   90.00
_cell.angle_gamma   90.00
#
_symmetry.space_group_name_H-M   'P 1'
#
loop_
_entity.id
_entity.type
_entity.pdbx_description
1 polymer ?
#
loop_
_entity_poly.entity_id
_entity_poly.type
_entity_poly.pdbx_seq_one_letter_code
_entity_poly.pdbx_strand_id
1 'polypeptide(L)'
;MTSTTDERVAAFFDAYAAASLAGDAATIGAAYAPTYIESAPSGMEAFQVDAAYRRAVAAKAAAMRRMGLSASQAVVREVRKLAPKHLLVEVAWRLRFEPAGRAAAEAAFRISYVLRLDDDVLRILLALSHDDEARALEELGLS
;
A
#
# COMPACT_ATOMS: atom_id res chain seq x y z
N MET A 1 -12.17 23.12 1.24
CA MET A 1 -12.10 22.61 2.62
C MET A 1 -12.15 21.09 2.52
N THR A 2 -11.02 20.43 2.75
CA THR A 2 -10.95 18.96 2.84
C THR A 2 -11.80 18.50 4.02
N SER A 3 -12.53 17.40 3.88
CA SER A 3 -13.34 16.88 4.98
C SER A 3 -12.42 16.28 6.06
N THR A 4 -12.85 16.27 7.33
CA THR A 4 -12.12 15.57 8.41
C THR A 4 -11.85 14.09 8.07
N THR A 5 -12.69 13.48 7.23
CA THR A 5 -12.46 12.11 6.74
C THR A 5 -11.29 12.06 5.77
N ASP A 6 -11.15 13.01 4.86
CA ASP A 6 -10.06 13.03 3.86
C ASP A 6 -8.70 13.19 4.56
N GLU A 7 -8.62 14.07 5.55
CA GLU A 7 -7.41 14.30 6.35
C GLU A 7 -7.00 13.03 7.11
N ARG A 8 -7.97 12.29 7.65
CA ARG A 8 -7.72 11.02 8.35
C ARG A 8 -7.27 9.92 7.40
N VAL A 9 -7.84 9.85 6.21
CA VAL A 9 -7.43 8.88 5.19
C VAL A 9 -6.02 9.21 4.69
N ALA A 10 -5.68 10.49 4.49
CA ALA A 10 -4.33 10.91 4.16
C ALA A 10 -3.33 10.50 5.26
N ALA A 11 -3.61 10.83 6.52
CA ALA A 11 -2.76 10.45 7.65
C ALA A 11 -2.61 8.93 7.79
N PHE A 12 -3.67 8.16 7.51
CA PHE A 12 -3.62 6.70 7.48
C PHE A 12 -2.63 6.19 6.42
N PHE A 13 -2.70 6.71 5.19
CA PHE A 13 -1.81 6.28 4.11
C PHE A 13 -0.38 6.78 4.27
N ASP A 14 -0.16 7.95 4.87
CA ASP A 14 1.18 8.44 5.24
C ASP A 14 1.84 7.49 6.24
N ALA A 15 1.12 7.10 7.30
CA ALA A 15 1.61 6.13 8.28
C ALA A 15 1.83 4.74 7.66
N TYR A 16 0.92 4.30 6.78
CA TYR A 16 1.03 3.03 6.08
C TYR A 16 2.24 2.98 5.13
N ALA A 17 2.53 4.06 4.40
CA ALA A 17 3.70 4.17 3.53
C ALA A 17 5.01 4.16 4.33
N ALA A 18 5.07 4.90 5.44
CA ALA A 18 6.21 4.90 6.35
C ALA A 18 6.46 3.50 6.95
N ALA A 19 5.41 2.82 7.41
CA ALA A 19 5.50 1.46 7.92
C ALA A 19 5.97 0.46 6.85
N SER A 20 5.48 0.61 5.62
CA SER A 20 5.87 -0.24 4.48
C SER A 20 7.37 -0.09 4.17
N LEU A 21 7.88 1.15 4.16
CA LEU A 21 9.31 1.44 3.96
C LEU A 21 10.19 0.88 5.09
N ALA A 22 9.74 1.02 6.34
CA ALA A 22 10.44 0.49 7.50
C ALA A 22 10.39 -1.05 7.59
N GLY A 23 9.42 -1.69 6.93
CA GLY A 23 9.10 -3.11 7.12
C GLY A 23 8.44 -3.39 8.48
N ASP A 24 7.72 -2.42 9.03
CA ASP A 24 6.95 -2.57 10.26
C ASP A 24 5.70 -3.41 10.02
N ALA A 25 5.87 -4.74 10.10
CA ALA A 25 4.81 -5.69 9.87
C ALA A 25 3.66 -5.60 10.90
N ALA A 26 3.89 -5.02 12.08
CA ALA A 26 2.84 -4.86 13.08
C ALA A 26 1.87 -3.75 12.66
N THR A 27 2.40 -2.58 12.28
CA THR A 27 1.58 -1.47 11.78
C THR A 27 0.89 -1.83 10.46
N ILE A 28 1.60 -2.49 9.53
CA ILE A 28 0.98 -2.97 8.29
C ILE A 28 -0.13 -3.97 8.57
N GLY A 29 0.10 -4.97 9.43
CA GLY A 29 -0.94 -5.93 9.78
C GLY A 29 -2.16 -5.29 10.46
N ALA A 30 -1.96 -4.25 11.28
CA ALA A 30 -3.06 -3.53 11.92
C ALA A 30 -3.88 -2.68 10.94
N ALA A 31 -3.31 -2.31 9.79
CA ALA A 31 -4.00 -1.54 8.75
C ALA A 31 -5.01 -2.36 7.95
N TYR A 32 -4.97 -3.69 8.03
CA TYR A 32 -5.89 -4.59 7.33
C TYR A 32 -6.98 -5.16 8.25
N ALA A 33 -8.11 -5.52 7.66
CA ALA A 33 -9.05 -6.42 8.33
C ALA A 33 -8.43 -7.82 8.51
N PRO A 34 -8.93 -8.66 9.44
CA PRO A 34 -8.38 -10.00 9.68
C PRO A 34 -8.28 -10.87 8.41
N THR A 35 -9.19 -10.63 7.48
CA THR A 35 -9.12 -11.12 6.10
C THR A 35 -9.31 -9.94 5.16
N TYR A 36 -8.49 -9.83 4.12
CA TYR A 36 -8.63 -8.83 3.08
C TYR A 36 -8.40 -9.45 1.70
N ILE A 37 -8.82 -8.76 0.64
CA ILE A 37 -8.60 -9.18 -0.74
C ILE A 37 -7.54 -8.29 -1.37
N GLU A 38 -6.60 -8.90 -2.08
CA GLU A 38 -5.74 -8.20 -3.02
C GLU A 38 -6.13 -8.64 -4.43
N SER A 39 -6.23 -7.68 -5.35
CA SER A 39 -6.50 -7.96 -6.75
C SER A 39 -5.67 -7.04 -7.63
N ALA A 40 -5.08 -7.61 -8.66
CA ALA A 40 -4.34 -6.93 -9.70
C ALA A 40 -4.77 -7.51 -11.06
N PRO A 41 -4.38 -6.91 -12.19
CA PRO A 41 -4.66 -7.49 -13.51
C PRO A 41 -4.18 -8.94 -13.67
N SER A 42 -3.06 -9.29 -13.01
CA SER A 42 -2.50 -10.64 -13.02
C SER A 42 -3.26 -11.69 -12.18
N GLY A 43 -4.13 -11.27 -11.24
CA GLY A 43 -4.84 -12.22 -10.37
C GLY A 43 -5.52 -11.62 -9.15
N MET A 44 -6.08 -12.50 -8.30
CA MET A 44 -6.66 -12.11 -7.01
C MET A 44 -6.41 -13.17 -5.96
N GLU A 45 -6.28 -12.73 -4.71
CA GLU A 45 -6.11 -13.59 -3.55
C GLU A 45 -6.78 -12.97 -2.32
N ALA A 46 -7.33 -13.83 -1.44
CA ALA A 46 -7.81 -13.42 -0.13
C ALA A 46 -6.79 -13.85 0.93
N PHE A 47 -6.26 -12.88 1.66
CA PHE A 47 -5.21 -13.11 2.66
C PHE A 47 -5.78 -13.14 4.07
N GLN A 48 -5.27 -14.05 4.90
CA GLN A 48 -5.41 -13.99 6.35
C GLN A 48 -4.26 -13.16 6.94
N VAL A 49 -4.58 -12.17 7.77
CA VAL A 49 -3.58 -11.25 8.35
C VAL A 49 -2.99 -11.84 9.64
N ASP A 50 -2.37 -13.00 9.47
CA ASP A 50 -1.80 -13.80 10.55
C ASP A 50 -0.27 -13.59 10.67
N ALA A 51 0.39 -14.48 11.41
CA ALA A 51 1.84 -14.44 11.58
C ALA A 51 2.60 -14.72 10.28
N ALA A 52 2.06 -15.54 9.37
CA ALA A 52 2.69 -15.82 8.08
C ALA A 52 2.64 -14.60 7.18
N TYR A 53 1.51 -13.90 7.13
CA TYR A 53 1.38 -12.63 6.43
C TYR A 53 2.39 -11.59 6.92
N ARG A 54 2.50 -11.42 8.25
CA ARG A 54 3.47 -10.47 8.83
C ARG A 54 4.92 -10.79 8.46
N ARG A 55 5.28 -12.08 8.38
CA ARG A 55 6.60 -12.50 7.89
C ARG A 55 6.79 -12.17 6.41
N ALA A 56 5.77 -12.37 5.58
CA ALA A 56 5.81 -12.03 4.17
C ALA A 56 5.99 -10.52 3.94
N VAL A 57 5.29 -9.67 4.72
CA VAL A 57 5.48 -8.21 4.69
C VAL A 57 6.92 -7.83 5.01
N ALA A 58 7.49 -8.37 6.09
CA ALA A 58 8.88 -8.08 6.47
C ALA A 58 9.88 -8.55 5.41
N ALA A 59 9.61 -9.71 4.78
CA ALA A 59 10.43 -10.24 3.69
C ALA A 59 10.35 -9.35 2.44
N LYS A 60 9.15 -8.90 2.04
CA LYS A 60 8.96 -7.97 0.91
C LYS A 60 9.72 -6.67 1.16
N ALA A 61 9.59 -6.07 2.34
CA ALA A 61 10.32 -4.85 2.68
C ALA A 61 11.85 -5.04 2.65
N ALA A 62 12.36 -6.19 3.13
CA ALA A 62 13.77 -6.52 3.03
C ALA A 62 14.24 -6.68 1.56
N ALA A 63 13.44 -7.31 0.70
CA ALA A 63 13.74 -7.43 -0.72
C ALA A 63 13.79 -6.05 -1.41
N MET A 64 12.79 -5.20 -1.18
CA MET A 64 12.75 -3.83 -1.70
C MET A 64 13.98 -3.01 -1.28
N ARG A 65 14.40 -3.10 -0.01
CA ARG A 65 15.62 -2.44 0.46
C ARG A 65 16.88 -2.93 -0.24
N ARG A 66 16.99 -4.23 -0.52
CA ARG A 66 18.12 -4.78 -1.29
C ARG A 66 18.15 -4.27 -2.73
N MET A 67 16.98 -4.00 -3.32
CA MET A 67 16.87 -3.33 -4.63
C MET A 67 17.18 -1.83 -4.57
N GLY A 68 17.42 -1.28 -3.37
CA GLY A 68 17.77 0.13 -3.17
C GLY A 68 16.58 1.03 -2.87
N LEU A 69 15.42 0.51 -2.46
CA LEU A 69 14.28 1.35 -2.08
C LEU A 69 14.70 2.34 -0.97
N SER A 70 14.61 3.64 -1.28
CA SER A 70 15.01 4.73 -0.39
C SER A 70 13.84 5.61 0.03
N ALA A 71 12.75 5.64 -0.75
CA ALA A 71 11.52 6.34 -0.36
C ALA A 71 10.28 5.61 -0.87
N SER A 72 9.19 5.72 -0.11
CA SER A 72 7.86 5.24 -0.44
C SER A 72 6.84 6.30 -0.06
N GLN A 73 6.01 6.70 -1.02
CA GLN A 73 4.99 7.73 -0.82
C GLN A 73 3.65 7.25 -1.33
N ALA A 74 2.62 7.48 -0.52
CA ALA A 74 1.23 7.27 -0.87
C ALA A 74 0.53 8.63 -0.93
N VAL A 75 -0.03 8.99 -2.09
CA VAL A 75 -0.78 10.24 -2.26
C VAL A 75 -2.25 9.89 -2.49
N VAL A 76 -3.10 10.25 -1.53
CA VAL A 76 -4.56 10.11 -1.65
C VAL A 76 -5.07 11.05 -2.74
N ARG A 77 -5.73 10.50 -3.75
CA ARG A 77 -6.24 11.22 -4.92
C ARG A 77 -7.72 11.55 -4.81
N GLU A 78 -8.49 10.59 -4.31
CA GLU A 78 -9.94 10.69 -4.16
C GLU A 78 -10.37 9.87 -2.95
N VAL A 79 -11.32 10.41 -2.19
CA VAL A 79 -12.04 9.69 -1.12
C VAL A 79 -13.53 9.81 -1.41
N ARG A 80 -14.20 8.67 -1.61
CA ARG A 80 -15.66 8.63 -1.80
C ARG A 80 -16.32 7.65 -0.86
N LYS A 81 -17.50 8.00 -0.36
CA LYS A 81 -18.31 7.07 0.42
C LYS A 81 -18.87 5.99 -0.51
N LEU A 82 -18.58 4.73 -0.21
CA LEU A 82 -19.08 3.58 -0.97
C LEU A 82 -20.39 3.05 -0.36
N ALA A 83 -20.44 2.99 0.98
CA ALA A 83 -21.59 2.55 1.76
C ALA A 83 -21.50 3.16 3.18
N PRO A 84 -22.50 2.99 4.07
CA PRO A 84 -22.32 3.32 5.49
C PRO A 84 -21.05 2.66 6.04
N LYS A 85 -20.18 3.44 6.68
CA LYS A 85 -18.86 3.02 7.20
C LYS A 85 -17.83 2.52 6.18
N HIS A 86 -18.10 2.62 4.87
CA HIS A 86 -17.18 2.16 3.85
C HIS A 86 -16.78 3.30 2.91
N LEU A 87 -15.48 3.39 2.66
CA LEU A 87 -14.88 4.37 1.76
C LEU A 87 -14.22 3.64 0.61
N LEU A 88 -14.27 4.23 -0.57
CA LEU A 88 -13.42 3.87 -1.68
C LEU A 88 -12.40 5.01 -1.86
N VAL A 89 -11.13 4.65 -1.80
CA VAL A 89 -10.02 5.59 -1.82
C VAL A 89 -9.10 5.25 -2.98
N GLU A 90 -8.81 6.22 -3.84
CA GLU A 90 -7.75 6.05 -4.83
C GLU A 90 -6.44 6.64 -4.30
N VAL A 91 -5.37 5.86 -4.37
CA VAL A 91 -4.03 6.26 -3.92
C VAL A 91 -3.03 6.07 -5.05
N ALA A 92 -2.28 7.12 -5.33
CA ALA A 92 -1.13 7.07 -6.21
C ALA A 92 0.13 6.78 -5.39
N TRP A 93 0.82 5.70 -5.73
CA TRP A 93 2.07 5.30 -5.10
C TRP A 93 3.26 5.77 -5.91
N ARG A 94 4.33 6.14 -5.20
CA ARG A 94 5.65 6.42 -5.76
C ARG A 94 6.72 5.77 -4.90
N LEU A 95 7.53 4.93 -5.53
CA LEU A 95 8.65 4.23 -4.91
C LEU A 95 9.93 4.70 -5.57
N ARG A 96 10.87 5.23 -4.78
CA ARG A 96 12.17 5.68 -5.27
C ARG A 96 13.24 4.66 -4.90
N PHE A 97 14.02 4.25 -5.89
CA PHE A 97 15.11 3.31 -5.76
C PHE A 97 16.43 3.99 -6.10
N GLU A 98 17.44 3.77 -5.26
CA GLU A 98 18.82 4.23 -5.44
C GLU A 98 19.80 3.06 -5.30
N PRO A 99 19.80 2.10 -6.24
CA PRO A 99 20.70 0.96 -6.20
C PRO A 99 22.16 1.39 -6.39
N ALA A 100 23.08 0.74 -5.67
CA ALA A 100 24.50 1.03 -5.75
C ALA A 100 25.04 0.81 -7.18
N GLY A 101 25.74 1.81 -7.71
CA GLY A 101 26.36 1.73 -9.04
C GLY A 101 25.38 1.82 -10.22
N ARG A 102 24.12 2.21 -9.98
CA ARG A 102 23.10 2.47 -11.02
C ARG A 102 22.47 3.84 -10.81
N ALA A 103 21.82 4.36 -11.85
CA ALA A 103 21.03 5.57 -11.74
C ALA A 103 19.80 5.34 -10.84
N ALA A 104 19.36 6.39 -10.15
CA ALA A 104 18.11 6.35 -9.40
C ALA A 104 16.93 6.11 -10.36
N ALA A 105 15.93 5.36 -9.88
CA ALA A 105 14.71 5.05 -10.61
C ALA A 105 13.48 5.30 -9.73
N GLU A 106 12.35 5.60 -10.36
CA GLU A 106 11.07 5.78 -9.67
C GLU A 106 10.01 4.90 -10.31
N ALA A 107 9.37 4.06 -9.51
CA ALA A 107 8.18 3.32 -9.90
C ALA A 107 6.94 4.09 -9.43
N ALA A 108 5.93 4.20 -10.29
CA ALA A 108 4.66 4.81 -9.95
C ALA A 108 3.50 3.95 -10.44
N PHE A 109 2.50 3.77 -9.59
CA PHE A 109 1.31 2.97 -9.88
C PHE A 109 0.13 3.47 -9.04
N ARG A 110 -1.08 2.98 -9.35
CA ARG A 110 -2.29 3.36 -8.61
C ARG A 110 -2.97 2.13 -8.00
N ILE A 111 -3.51 2.32 -6.81
CA ILE A 111 -4.30 1.32 -6.11
C ILE A 111 -5.60 1.98 -5.60
N SER A 112 -6.72 1.33 -5.87
CA SER A 112 -8.00 1.64 -5.24
C SER A 112 -8.19 0.77 -4.01
N TYR A 113 -8.46 1.38 -2.87
CA TYR A 113 -8.70 0.70 -1.61
C TYR A 113 -10.16 0.81 -1.19
N VAL A 114 -10.75 -0.30 -0.75
CA VAL A 114 -11.98 -0.24 0.05
C VAL A 114 -11.58 -0.26 1.50
N LEU A 115 -11.89 0.83 2.21
CA LEU A 115 -11.66 0.96 3.63
C LEU A 115 -12.98 0.79 4.39
N ARG A 116 -12.89 0.21 5.58
CA ARG A 116 -13.94 0.26 6.60
C ARG A 116 -13.51 1.18 7.73
N LEU A 117 -14.44 1.98 8.21
CA LEU A 117 -14.27 2.88 9.36
C LEU A 117 -15.15 2.40 10.51
N ASP A 118 -14.54 1.80 11.54
CA ASP A 118 -15.21 1.39 12.78
C ASP A 118 -14.58 2.12 13.96
N ASP A 119 -15.39 2.81 14.77
CA ASP A 119 -14.95 3.49 16.01
C ASP A 119 -13.65 4.27 15.83
N ASP A 120 -13.61 5.05 14.76
CA ASP A 120 -12.50 5.86 14.32
C ASP A 120 -11.23 5.15 13.80
N VAL A 121 -11.27 3.82 13.69
CA VAL A 121 -10.20 3.00 13.12
C VAL A 121 -10.49 2.66 11.66
N LEU A 122 -9.54 2.98 10.78
CA LEU A 122 -9.56 2.60 9.37
C LEU A 122 -8.92 1.22 9.18
N ARG A 123 -9.55 0.36 8.38
CA ARG A 123 -9.01 -0.93 7.95
C ARG A 123 -9.23 -1.16 6.47
N ILE A 124 -8.22 -1.68 5.79
CA ILE A 124 -8.30 -2.10 4.38
C ILE A 124 -9.04 -3.45 4.30
N LEU A 125 -10.08 -3.49 3.48
CA LEU A 125 -10.82 -4.70 3.10
C LEU A 125 -10.41 -5.24 1.73
N LEU A 126 -10.08 -4.33 0.81
CA LEU A 126 -9.67 -4.62 -0.56
C LEU A 126 -8.57 -3.65 -0.97
N ALA A 127 -7.51 -4.17 -1.56
CA ALA A 127 -6.54 -3.42 -2.36
C ALA A 127 -6.66 -3.87 -3.81
N LEU A 128 -7.08 -2.97 -4.69
CA LEU A 128 -7.27 -3.20 -6.13
C LEU A 128 -6.23 -2.40 -6.90
N SER A 129 -5.16 -3.07 -7.32
CA SER A 129 -4.10 -2.49 -8.13
C SER A 129 -4.58 -2.28 -9.56
N HIS A 130 -4.34 -1.08 -10.10
CA HIS A 130 -4.67 -0.75 -11.50
C HIS A 130 -3.62 -1.31 -12.45
N ASP A 131 -2.40 -1.50 -11.94
CA ASP A 131 -1.22 -2.00 -12.65
C ASP A 131 -0.54 -3.09 -11.80
N ASP A 132 0.20 -4.00 -12.42
CA ASP A 132 0.99 -5.00 -11.70
C ASP A 132 2.29 -4.35 -11.16
N GLU A 133 2.48 -4.31 -9.84
CA GLU A 133 3.68 -3.73 -9.19
C GLU A 133 4.97 -4.37 -9.72
N ALA A 134 4.97 -5.70 -9.89
CA ALA A 134 6.12 -6.43 -10.42
C ALA A 134 6.50 -5.95 -11.82
N ARG A 135 5.51 -5.74 -12.70
CA ARG A 135 5.73 -5.22 -14.04
C ARG A 135 6.28 -3.79 -14.01
N ALA A 136 5.75 -2.93 -13.13
CA ALA A 136 6.25 -1.57 -12.97
C ALA A 136 7.73 -1.53 -12.52
N LEU A 137 8.19 -2.52 -11.76
CA LEU A 137 9.58 -2.66 -11.36
C LEU A 137 10.45 -3.26 -12.48
N GLU A 138 9.96 -4.27 -13.19
CA GLU A 138 10.64 -4.88 -14.35
C GLU A 138 10.92 -3.87 -15.47
N GLU A 139 9.96 -2.98 -15.77
CA GLU A 139 10.12 -1.91 -16.77
C GLU A 139 11.26 -0.94 -16.41
N LEU A 140 11.69 -0.91 -15.14
CA LEU A 140 12.83 -0.13 -14.63
C LEU A 140 14.12 -0.96 -14.49
N GLY A 141 14.11 -2.24 -14.85
CA GLY A 141 15.22 -3.17 -14.66
C GLY A 141 15.50 -3.51 -13.19
N LEU A 142 14.45 -3.43 -12.35
CA LEU A 142 14.45 -3.76 -10.93
C LEU A 142 13.62 -5.03 -10.72
N SER A 143 14.24 -6.20 -10.67
CA SER A 143 13.56 -7.49 -10.44
C SER A 143 14.46 -8.44 -9.66
#